data_AF-A0AAN8CDG6-F1
#
_entry.id   AF-A0AAN8CDG6-F1
#
_cell.length_a   1.000
_cell.length_b   1.000
_cell.length_c   1.000
_cell.angle_alpha   90.00
_cell.angle_beta   90.00
_cell.angle_gamma   90.00
#
_symmetry.space_group_name_H-M   'P 1'
#
loop_
_entity.id
_entity.type
_entity.pdbx_description
1 polymer ?
#
loop_
_entity_poly.entity_id
_entity_poly.type
_entity_poly.pdbx_seq_one_letter_code
_entity_poly.pdbx_strand_id
1 'polypeptide(L)'
;MGRLQCPLLLVVGEDDQNWPSSESAMDMKEMMERAGNSHLLTVLSYKNVGHLIEPPFTPFTRASTINTDTNPPTKVMTVWGGELVAHSRAQEDAWRKTLVFLRENLYGGMKHGALFSNL
;
A
#
# COMPACT_ATOMS: atom_id res chain seq x y z
N MET A 1 7.78 17.27 -0.89
CA MET A 1 6.73 16.92 -1.86
C MET A 1 6.62 17.83 -3.08
N GLY A 2 6.90 19.15 -3.01
CA GLY A 2 6.73 20.06 -4.18
C GLY A 2 7.64 19.85 -5.40
N ARG A 3 8.51 18.84 -5.40
CA ARG A 3 9.31 18.43 -6.57
C ARG A 3 8.79 17.18 -7.26
N LEU A 4 7.83 16.46 -6.66
CA LEU A 4 7.24 15.28 -7.28
C LEU A 4 6.32 15.74 -8.41
N GLN A 5 6.55 15.19 -9.60
CA GLN A 5 5.80 15.48 -10.82
C GLN A 5 5.13 14.21 -11.39
N CYS A 6 5.22 13.08 -10.65
CA CYS A 6 4.63 11.82 -11.04
C CYS A 6 3.42 11.48 -10.15
N PRO A 7 2.43 10.75 -10.71
CA PRO A 7 1.38 10.12 -9.93
C PRO A 7 1.97 9.19 -8.86
N LEU A 8 1.39 9.23 -7.65
CA LEU A 8 1.77 8.44 -6.49
C LEU A 8 0.55 7.66 -6.03
N LEU A 9 0.74 6.35 -5.81
CA LEU A 9 -0.23 5.51 -5.13
C LEU A 9 0.34 5.12 -3.76
N LEU A 10 -0.41 5.41 -2.70
CA LEU A 10 -0.10 4.95 -1.35
C LEU A 10 -1.16 3.93 -0.91
N VAL A 11 -0.71 2.78 -0.42
CA VAL A 11 -1.56 1.70 0.09
C VAL A 11 -1.29 1.57 1.59
N VAL A 12 -2.34 1.68 2.40
CA VAL A 12 -2.24 1.83 3.86
C VAL A 12 -3.15 0.84 4.56
N GLY A 13 -2.61 0.16 5.56
CA GLY A 13 -3.38 -0.61 6.54
C GLY A 13 -3.62 0.23 7.80
N GLU A 14 -4.88 0.42 8.19
CA GLU A 14 -5.22 1.26 9.35
C GLU A 14 -4.92 0.60 10.71
N ASP A 15 -4.65 -0.70 10.72
CA ASP A 15 -4.20 -1.45 11.90
C ASP A 15 -2.74 -1.90 11.73
N ASP A 16 -1.91 -1.10 11.06
CA ASP A 16 -0.47 -1.30 11.05
C ASP A 16 0.09 -1.10 12.46
N GLN A 17 0.56 -2.19 13.07
CA GLN A 17 1.15 -2.17 14.41
C GLN A 17 2.68 -2.16 14.39
N ASN A 18 3.28 -2.16 13.20
CA ASN A 18 4.72 -2.05 13.04
C ASN A 18 5.13 -0.57 12.93
N TRP A 19 4.47 0.21 12.05
CA TRP A 19 4.76 1.63 11.81
C TRP A 19 3.49 2.49 11.78
N PRO A 20 3.58 3.81 12.03
CA PRO A 20 2.45 4.73 11.98
C PRO A 20 2.08 5.09 10.54
N SER A 21 1.69 4.09 9.74
CA SER A 21 1.47 4.26 8.29
C SER A 21 0.24 5.13 7.98
N SER A 22 -0.80 5.08 8.83
CA SER A 22 -1.99 5.93 8.69
C SER A 22 -1.69 7.40 8.93
N GLU A 23 -0.95 7.71 9.98
CA GLU A 23 -0.51 9.07 10.31
C GLU A 23 0.44 9.59 9.23
N SER A 24 1.40 8.76 8.81
CA SER A 24 2.33 9.13 7.74
C SER A 24 1.61 9.43 6.41
N ALA A 25 0.52 8.70 6.12
CA ALA A 25 -0.31 8.95 4.95
C ALA A 25 -1.06 10.29 5.05
N MET A 26 -1.54 10.66 6.24
CA MET A 26 -2.16 11.96 6.49
C MET A 26 -1.15 13.09 6.33
N ASP A 27 0.05 12.95 6.89
CA ASP A 27 1.14 13.92 6.75
C ASP A 27 1.51 14.10 5.27
N MET A 28 1.66 12.99 4.53
CA MET A 28 1.96 13.03 3.10
C MET A 28 0.86 13.72 2.30
N LYS A 29 -0.41 13.47 2.62
CA LYS A 29 -1.55 14.13 1.98
C LYS A 29 -1.49 15.64 2.20
N GLU A 30 -1.30 16.08 3.44
CA GLU A 30 -1.18 17.51 3.76
C GLU A 30 0.03 18.16 3.05
N MET A 31 1.18 17.48 3.02
CA MET A 31 2.37 17.96 2.32
C MET A 31 2.15 18.09 0.81
N MET A 32 1.40 17.18 0.19
CA MET A 32 1.05 17.23 -1.23
C MET A 32 0.05 18.36 -1.52
N GLU A 33 -0.94 18.56 -0.65
CA GLU A 33 -1.90 19.67 -0.73
C GLU A 33 -1.23 21.03 -0.64
N ARG A 34 -0.39 21.25 0.38
CA ARG A 34 0.38 22.50 0.56
C ARG A 34 1.30 22.80 -0.63
N ALA A 35 1.74 21.77 -1.33
CA ALA A 35 2.57 21.89 -2.52
C ALA A 35 1.78 22.08 -3.84
N GLY A 36 0.45 22.05 -3.80
CA GLY A 36 -0.40 22.12 -5.02
C GLY A 36 -0.44 20.82 -5.83
N ASN A 37 0.11 19.73 -5.29
CA ASN A 37 0.29 18.44 -5.98
C ASN A 37 -0.74 17.39 -5.54
N SER A 38 -1.82 17.77 -4.86
CA SER A 38 -2.85 16.83 -4.37
C SER A 38 -3.41 15.91 -5.45
N HIS A 39 -3.55 16.42 -6.69
CA HIS A 39 -4.01 15.68 -7.85
C HIS A 39 -3.10 14.50 -8.28
N LEU A 40 -1.84 14.48 -7.83
CA LEU A 40 -0.91 13.38 -8.10
C LEU A 40 -1.04 12.25 -7.09
N LEU A 41 -1.66 12.48 -5.92
CA LEU A 41 -1.70 11.49 -4.85
C LEU A 41 -3.02 10.72 -4.85
N THR A 42 -2.94 9.41 -4.98
CA THR A 42 -4.04 8.47 -4.68
C THR A 42 -3.70 7.70 -3.42
N VAL A 43 -4.63 7.66 -2.46
CA VAL A 43 -4.47 6.90 -1.21
C VAL A 43 -5.55 5.83 -1.13
N LEU A 44 -5.13 4.58 -0.90
CA LEU A 44 -5.99 3.46 -0.57
C LEU A 44 -5.78 3.13 0.90
N SER A 45 -6.82 3.37 1.71
CA SER A 45 -6.80 3.08 3.16
C SER A 45 -7.75 1.92 3.45
N TYR A 46 -7.26 0.93 4.19
CA TYR A 46 -8.02 -0.26 4.53
C TYR A 46 -8.12 -0.46 6.04
N LYS A 47 -9.35 -0.41 6.55
CA LYS A 47 -9.66 -0.66 7.95
C LYS A 47 -9.33 -2.11 8.36
N ASN A 48 -8.79 -2.29 9.57
CA ASN A 48 -8.44 -3.59 10.15
C ASN A 48 -7.40 -4.37 9.31
N VAL A 49 -6.51 -3.66 8.61
CA VAL A 49 -5.44 -4.24 7.79
C VAL A 49 -4.11 -3.87 8.39
N GLY A 50 -3.23 -4.87 8.54
CA GLY A 50 -1.91 -4.70 9.12
C GLY A 50 -0.85 -4.29 8.11
N HIS A 51 0.39 -4.32 8.55
CA HIS A 51 1.57 -3.87 7.80
C HIS A 51 1.82 -4.63 6.49
N LEU A 52 1.68 -5.96 6.52
CA LEU A 52 2.13 -6.84 5.42
C LEU A 52 1.05 -7.00 4.33
N ILE A 53 0.82 -5.97 3.53
CA ILE A 53 -0.11 -6.01 2.38
C ILE A 53 0.58 -6.69 1.18
N GLU A 54 0.60 -8.02 1.22
CA GLU A 54 1.19 -8.89 0.19
C GLU A 54 0.28 -9.11 -1.04
N PRO A 55 0.76 -9.75 -2.12
CA PRO A 55 -0.08 -10.16 -3.24
C PRO A 55 -1.27 -11.06 -2.80
N PRO A 56 -2.34 -11.14 -3.61
CA PRO A 56 -3.53 -11.92 -3.29
C PRO A 56 -3.22 -13.38 -2.96
N PHE A 57 -3.99 -13.93 -2.02
CA PHE A 57 -3.86 -15.32 -1.53
C PHE A 57 -2.57 -15.63 -0.76
N THR A 58 -1.73 -14.64 -0.47
CA THR A 58 -0.61 -14.80 0.46
C THR A 58 -1.15 -15.02 1.88
N PRO A 59 -0.64 -16.01 2.65
CA PRO A 59 -1.11 -16.26 4.01
C PRO A 59 -1.00 -15.03 4.91
N PHE A 60 -2.10 -14.70 5.60
CA PHE A 60 -2.12 -13.65 6.60
C PHE A 60 -1.23 -14.01 7.80
N THR A 61 -0.35 -13.09 8.18
CA THR A 61 0.54 -13.23 9.34
C THR A 61 0.39 -12.03 10.26
N ARG A 62 -0.29 -12.21 11.39
CA ARG A 62 -0.53 -11.13 12.37
C ARG A 62 0.72 -10.76 13.17
N ALA A 63 1.57 -11.74 13.45
CA ALA A 63 2.80 -11.57 14.20
C ALA A 63 3.82 -12.64 13.81
N SER A 64 5.10 -12.30 13.86
CA SER A 64 6.19 -13.25 13.62
C SER A 64 7.44 -12.86 14.38
N THR A 65 8.32 -13.83 14.62
CA THR A 65 9.65 -13.56 15.16
C THR A 65 10.59 -13.15 14.04
N ILE A 66 11.20 -11.97 14.16
CA ILE A 66 12.23 -11.47 13.23
C ILE A 66 13.56 -11.31 13.97
N ASN A 67 14.65 -11.31 13.21
CA ASN A 67 15.97 -10.93 13.74
C ASN A 67 16.11 -9.42 13.69
N THR A 68 16.64 -8.82 14.74
CA THR A 68 17.07 -7.42 14.74
C THR A 68 18.41 -7.28 14.02
N ASP A 69 18.65 -6.10 13.44
CA ASP A 69 19.93 -5.72 12.81
C ASP A 69 21.04 -5.42 13.84
N THR A 70 20.96 -6.00 15.05
CA THR A 70 21.99 -5.88 16.08
C THR A 70 23.11 -6.88 15.86
N ASN A 71 24.30 -6.63 16.43
CA ASN A 71 25.40 -7.59 16.44
C ASN A 71 25.77 -7.97 17.89
N PRO A 72 25.44 -9.19 18.37
CA PRO A 72 24.77 -10.28 17.64
C PRO A 72 23.27 -10.02 17.37
N PRO A 73 22.67 -10.71 16.39
CA PRO A 73 21.25 -10.56 16.08
C PRO A 73 20.40 -11.11 17.24
N THR A 74 19.37 -10.36 17.61
CA THR A 74 18.42 -10.75 18.65
C THR A 74 17.08 -11.07 18.01
N LYS A 75 16.39 -12.10 18.52
CA LYS A 75 15.03 -12.43 18.06
C LYS A 75 14.02 -11.57 18.80
N VAL A 76 13.18 -10.87 18.05
CA VAL A 76 12.08 -10.07 18.60
C VAL A 76 10.77 -10.52 17.99
N MET A 77 9.71 -10.54 18.79
CA MET A 77 8.36 -10.76 18.29
C MET A 77 7.83 -9.43 17.76
N THR A 78 7.51 -9.38 16.47
CA THR A 78 6.88 -8.22 15.84
C THR A 78 5.42 -8.49 15.59
N VAL A 79 4.59 -7.50 15.87
CA VAL A 79 3.15 -7.52 15.55
C VAL A 79 2.95 -6.65 14.31
N TRP A 80 2.41 -7.26 13.27
CA TRP A 80 2.12 -6.58 11.99
C TRP A 80 0.70 -6.00 11.98
N GLY A 81 -0.19 -6.55 12.82
CA GLY A 81 -1.59 -6.14 12.93
C GLY A 81 -2.49 -6.76 11.86
N GLY A 82 -3.74 -6.30 11.81
CA GLY A 82 -4.77 -6.73 10.87
C GLY A 82 -5.68 -7.86 11.39
N GLU A 83 -6.80 -8.04 10.68
CA GLU A 83 -7.76 -9.13 10.83
C GLU A 83 -7.79 -9.99 9.55
N LEU A 84 -7.73 -11.31 9.69
CA LEU A 84 -7.62 -12.27 8.58
C LEU A 84 -8.51 -11.93 7.36
N VAL A 85 -9.83 -11.78 7.58
CA VAL A 85 -10.79 -11.57 6.48
C VAL A 85 -10.65 -10.20 5.85
N ALA A 86 -10.45 -9.15 6.65
CA ALA A 86 -10.26 -7.79 6.15
C ALA A 86 -8.95 -7.68 5.36
N HIS A 87 -7.89 -8.28 5.89
CA HIS A 87 -6.55 -8.28 5.30
C HIS A 87 -6.52 -9.00 3.95
N SER A 88 -7.09 -10.21 3.86
CA SER A 88 -7.15 -10.94 2.59
C SER A 88 -7.94 -10.19 1.51
N ARG A 89 -9.08 -9.58 1.87
CA ARG A 89 -9.85 -8.76 0.92
C ARG A 89 -9.10 -7.52 0.47
N ALA A 90 -8.35 -6.89 1.37
CA ALA A 90 -7.53 -5.73 1.04
C ALA A 90 -6.36 -6.10 0.12
N GLN A 91 -5.71 -7.25 0.30
CA GLN A 91 -4.67 -7.74 -0.62
C GLN A 91 -5.22 -7.90 -2.04
N GLU A 92 -6.38 -8.51 -2.20
CA GLU A 92 -7.06 -8.65 -3.50
C GLU A 92 -7.37 -7.29 -4.15
N ASP A 93 -8.00 -6.39 -3.40
CA ASP A 93 -8.42 -5.08 -3.91
C ASP A 93 -7.22 -4.16 -4.20
N ALA A 94 -6.23 -4.11 -3.30
CA ALA A 94 -5.03 -3.29 -3.45
C ALA A 94 -4.19 -3.75 -4.65
N TRP A 95 -4.07 -5.07 -4.86
CA TRP A 95 -3.37 -5.62 -6.03
C TRP A 95 -4.05 -5.19 -7.34
N ARG A 96 -5.37 -5.39 -7.42
CA ARG A 96 -6.16 -4.98 -8.60
C ARG A 96 -6.03 -3.49 -8.88
N LYS A 97 -6.16 -2.64 -7.85
CA LYS A 97 -6.05 -1.18 -7.99
C LYS A 97 -4.63 -0.72 -8.34
N THR A 98 -3.60 -1.39 -7.83
CA THR A 98 -2.20 -1.15 -8.22
C THR A 98 -2.00 -1.43 -9.71
N LEU A 99 -2.53 -2.54 -10.23
CA LEU A 99 -2.45 -2.85 -11.66
C LEU A 99 -3.18 -1.83 -12.53
N VAL A 100 -4.35 -1.36 -12.11
CA VAL A 100 -5.08 -0.28 -12.82
C VAL A 100 -4.26 1.00 -12.82
N PHE A 101 -3.77 1.42 -11.65
CA PHE A 101 -2.94 2.62 -11.51
C PHE A 101 -1.69 2.57 -12.38
N LEU A 102 -0.96 1.45 -12.39
CA LEU A 102 0.21 1.27 -13.23
C LEU A 102 -0.16 1.29 -14.72
N ARG A 103 -1.28 0.67 -15.11
CA ARG A 103 -1.73 0.68 -16.50
C ARG A 103 -2.02 2.11 -16.99
N GLU A 104 -2.77 2.87 -16.21
CA GLU A 104 -3.16 4.24 -16.55
C GLU A 104 -1.94 5.16 -16.64
N ASN A 105 -0.99 5.03 -15.71
CA ASN A 105 0.12 5.97 -15.57
C ASN A 105 1.40 5.58 -16.33
N LEU A 106 1.56 4.31 -16.74
CA LEU A 106 2.70 3.85 -17.55
C LEU A 106 2.34 3.61 -19.02
N TYR A 107 1.09 3.22 -19.30
CA TYR A 107 0.65 2.84 -20.65
C TYR A 107 -0.46 3.72 -21.22
N GLY A 108 -0.76 4.86 -20.59
CA GLY A 108 -1.81 5.82 -20.99
C GLY A 108 -1.70 6.43 -22.39
N GLY A 109 -0.70 6.06 -23.19
CA GLY A 109 -0.60 6.35 -24.63
C GLY A 109 -1.26 5.31 -25.55
N MET A 110 -1.62 4.12 -25.06
CA MET A 110 -2.33 3.12 -25.87
C MET A 110 -3.84 3.27 -25.69
N LYS A 111 -4.49 3.87 -26.69
CA LYS A 111 -5.96 3.97 -26.78
C LYS A 111 -6.59 2.59 -26.56
N HIS A 112 -7.67 2.59 -25.77
CA HIS A 112 -8.48 1.46 -25.28
C HIS A 112 -9.15 0.55 -26.36
N GLY A 113 -8.55 0.37 -27.53
CA GLY A 113 -9.18 -0.29 -28.68
C GLY A 113 -8.79 -1.74 -28.95
N ALA A 114 -7.88 -2.37 -28.20
CA ALA A 114 -7.28 -3.63 -28.67
C ALA A 114 -7.13 -4.79 -27.66
N LEU A 115 -7.54 -4.65 -26.40
CA LEU A 115 -7.16 -5.67 -25.39
C LEU A 115 -8.26 -6.02 -24.39
N PHE A 116 -9.50 -6.21 -24.82
CA PHE A 116 -10.48 -6.99 -24.03
C PHE A 116 -11.41 -7.79 -24.95
N SER A 117 -10.85 -8.79 -25.62
CA SER A 117 -11.57 -10.04 -25.84
C SER A 117 -10.96 -11.08 -24.90
N ASN A 118 -11.73 -11.42 -23.86
CA ASN A 118 -11.52 -12.54 -22.94
C ASN A 118 -10.41 -12.35 -21.89
N LEU A 119 -10.79 -11.78 -20.75
CA LEU A 119 -10.48 -12.30 -19.40
C LEU A 119 -11.63 -11.89 -18.46
#